data_AF-A0A3N5HCF1-F1
#
_entry.id   AF-A0A3N5HCF1-F1
#
_cell.length_a   1.000
_cell.length_b   1.000
_cell.length_c   1.000
_cell.angle_alpha   90.00
_cell.angle_beta   90.00
_cell.angle_gamma   90.00
#
_symmetry.space_group_name_H-M   'P 1'
#
loop_
_entity.id
_entity.type
_entity.pdbx_description
1 polymer ?
#
loop_
_entity_poly.entity_id
_entity_poly.type
_entity_poly.pdbx_seq_one_letter_code
_entity_poly.pdbx_strand_id
1 'polypeptide(L)' 'PTNHLDMESIESLQLALEKYAGTLFVVSHDRQFVDAIATRVLEVRAGGVIVDYRGDYEEYLASQGIQ' A
#
# COMPACT_ATOMS: atom_id res chain seq x y z
N PRO A 1 -3.51 -8.73 3.46
CA PRO A 1 -3.37 -9.93 4.33
C PRO A 1 -3.27 -9.57 5.83
N THR A 2 -4.12 -8.63 6.29
CA THR A 2 -4.13 -8.10 7.66
C THR A 2 -5.16 -8.80 8.55
N ASN A 3 -5.64 -9.98 8.13
CA ASN A 3 -6.71 -10.66 8.84
C ASN A 3 -6.13 -11.46 10.02
N HIS A 4 -6.49 -11.07 11.24
CA HIS A 4 -6.09 -11.69 12.52
C HIS A 4 -4.63 -11.48 12.98
N LEU A 5 -4.05 -10.30 12.76
CA LEU A 5 -2.78 -9.92 13.39
C LEU A 5 -3.03 -8.92 14.53
N ASP A 6 -2.46 -9.21 15.70
CA ASP A 6 -2.41 -8.26 16.81
C ASP A 6 -1.51 -7.06 16.42
N MET A 7 -1.73 -5.88 17.00
CA MET A 7 -1.05 -4.63 16.63
C MET A 7 0.48 -4.75 16.59
N GLU A 8 1.06 -5.46 17.56
CA GLU A 8 2.50 -5.74 17.65
C GLU A 8 3.02 -6.60 16.48
N SER A 9 2.18 -7.50 15.95
CA SER A 9 2.51 -8.32 14.78
C SER A 9 2.46 -7.50 13.49
N ILE A 10 1.58 -6.49 13.40
CA ILE A 10 1.52 -5.56 12.27
C ILE A 10 2.79 -4.69 12.24
N GLU A 11 3.20 -4.13 13.37
CA GLU A 11 4.43 -3.33 13.47
C GLU A 11 5.68 -4.17 13.14
N SER A 12 5.75 -5.41 13.67
CA SER A 12 6.85 -6.34 13.37
C SER A 12 6.91 -6.69 11.89
N LEU A 13 5.75 -6.88 11.25
CA LEU A 13 5.65 -7.12 9.82
C LEU A 13 6.08 -5.89 9.01
N GLN A 14 5.66 -4.68 9.38
CA GLN A 14 6.09 -3.44 8.72
C GLN A 14 7.62 -3.28 8.79
N LEU A 15 8.23 -3.44 9.96
CA LEU A 15 9.69 -3.38 10.12
C LEU A 15 10.44 -4.42 9.30
N ALA A 16 9.87 -5.62 9.16
CA ALA A 16 10.45 -6.68 8.33
C ALA A 16 10.35 -6.33 6.83
N LEU A 17 9.22 -5.75 6.40
CA LEU A 17 8.98 -5.35 5.02
C LEU A 17 9.82 -4.13 4.63
N GLU A 18 10.02 -3.15 5.52
CA GLU A 18 10.92 -2.01 5.28
C GLU A 18 12.38 -2.45 5.04
N LYS A 19 12.82 -3.52 5.73
CA LYS A 19 14.17 -4.06 5.60
C LYS A 19 14.31 -5.08 4.45
N TYR A 20 13.21 -5.42 3.79
CA TYR A 20 13.21 -6.38 2.69
C TYR A 20 13.79 -5.72 1.43
N ALA A 21 14.97 -6.19 1.00
CA ALA A 21 15.65 -5.64 -0.18
C ALA A 21 15.04 -6.04 -1.53
N GLY A 22 13.97 -6.85 -1.54
CA GLY A 22 13.30 -7.30 -2.75
C GLY A 22 12.11 -6.42 -3.13
N THR A 23 11.48 -6.74 -4.26
CA THR A 23 10.22 -6.10 -4.67
C THR A 23 9.04 -6.81 -4.00
N LEU A 24 8.13 -6.04 -3.42
CA LEU A 24 6.92 -6.52 -2.80
C LEU A 24 5.69 -6.02 -3.59
N PHE A 25 4.76 -6.92 -3.86
CA PHE A 25 3.43 -6.56 -4.36
C PHE A 25 2.42 -6.86 -3.26
N VAL A 26 1.73 -5.82 -2.80
CA VAL A 26 0.74 -5.92 -1.73
C VAL A 26 -0.62 -5.54 -2.28
N VAL A 27 -1.62 -6.39 -1.98
CA VAL A 27 -3.03 -6.08 -2.17
C VAL A 27 -3.69 -6.09 -0.79
N SER A 28 -4.24 -4.95 -0.39
CA SER A 28 -4.91 -4.78 0.90
C SER A 28 -6.05 -3.79 0.77
N HIS A 29 -7.07 -3.96 1.61
CA HIS A 29 -8.14 -2.98 1.81
C HIS A 29 -7.87 -2.03 2.98
N ASP A 30 -6.81 -2.30 3.76
CA ASP A 30 -6.39 -1.47 4.89
C ASP A 30 -5.53 -0.29 4.39
N ARG A 31 -6.07 0.92 4.50
CA ARG A 31 -5.43 2.14 4.03
C ARG A 31 -4.19 2.51 4.83
N GLN A 32 -4.21 2.33 6.15
CA GLN A 32 -3.05 2.62 7.01
C GLN A 32 -1.90 1.67 6.72
N PHE A 33 -2.20 0.41 6.48
CA PHE A 33 -1.18 -0.57 6.09
C PHE A 33 -0.56 -0.26 4.74
N VAL A 34 -1.39 0.09 3.74
CA VAL A 34 -0.91 0.42 2.39
C VAL A 34 -0.04 1.67 2.45
N ASP A 35 -0.50 2.73 3.13
CA ASP A 35 0.23 3.98 3.22
C ASP A 35 1.60 3.83 3.88
N ALA A 36 1.69 3.02 4.95
CA ALA A 36 2.94 2.79 5.66
C ALA A 36 4.04 2.09 4.84
N ILE A 37 3.70 1.35 3.78
CA ILE A 37 4.68 0.55 3.02
C ILE A 37 4.71 0.83 1.52
N ALA A 38 3.70 1.54 0.98
CA ALA A 38 3.59 1.77 -0.45
C ALA A 38 4.57 2.86 -0.91
N THR A 39 5.43 2.50 -1.85
CA THR A 39 6.33 3.42 -2.55
C THR A 39 5.88 3.70 -3.99
N ARG A 40 4.86 2.97 -4.44
CA ARG A 40 4.25 3.02 -5.78
C ARG A 40 2.86 2.42 -5.70
N VAL A 41 1.88 3.12 -6.27
CA VAL A 41 0.49 2.69 -6.32
C VAL A 41 0.14 2.23 -7.73
N LEU A 42 -0.39 1.01 -7.83
CA LEU A 42 -0.98 0.48 -9.06
C LEU A 42 -2.49 0.41 -8.87
N GLU A 43 -3.23 1.30 -9.53
CA GLU A 43 -4.70 1.26 -9.50
C GLU A 43 -5.23 0.53 -10.72
N VAL A 44 -6.07 -0.48 -10.49
CA VAL A 44 -6.80 -1.18 -11.54
C VAL A 44 -8.18 -0.54 -11.67
N ARG A 45 -8.40 0.20 -12.75
CA ARG A 45 -9.68 0.85 -13.07
C ARG A 45 -10.60 -0.07 -13.86
N ALA A 46 -11.87 0.30 -13.91
CA ALA A 46 -12.85 -0.34 -14.79
C ALA A 46 -12.36 -0.35 -16.24
N GLY A 47 -12.63 -1.45 -16.95
CA GLY A 47 -12.16 -1.64 -18.33
C GLY A 47 -10.71 -2.14 -18.46
N GLY A 48 -10.06 -2.55 -17.37
CA GLY A 48 -8.72 -3.14 -17.40
C GLY A 48 -7.59 -2.11 -17.55
N VAL A 49 -7.88 -0.83 -17.35
CA VAL A 49 -6.89 0.23 -17.36
C VAL A 49 -6.09 0.19 -16.06
N ILE A 50 -4.77 0.17 -16.16
CA ILE A 50 -3.86 0.22 -15.00
C ILE A 50 -3.25 1.61 -14.95
N VAL A 51 -3.45 2.31 -13.82
CA VAL A 51 -2.77 3.55 -13.52
C VAL A 51 -1.56 3.26 -12.66
N ASP A 52 -0.41 3.74 -13.12
CA ASP A 52 0.87 3.62 -12.43
C ASP A 52 1.25 4.96 -11.81
N TYR A 53 1.18 5.05 -10.48
CA TYR A 53 1.55 6.22 -9.72
C TYR A 53 2.79 5.93 -8.88
N ARG A 54 3.82 6.77 -9.02
CA ARG A 54 5.05 6.68 -8.22
C ARG A 54 4.99 7.72 -7.11
N GLY A 55 4.78 7.25 -5.89
CA GLY A 55 4.53 8.06 -4.70
C GLY A 55 3.83 7.21 -3.66
N ASP A 56 3.62 7.78 -2.49
CA ASP A 56 2.86 7.14 -1.42
C ASP A 56 1.35 7.15 -1.72
N TYR A 57 0.57 6.55 -0.82
CA TYR A 57 -0.87 6.42 -1.03
C TYR A 57 -1.62 7.73 -0.74
N GLU A 58 -1.16 8.56 0.20
CA GLU A 58 -1.73 9.88 0.45
C GLU A 58 -1.57 10.85 -0.73
N GLU A 59 -0.38 10.96 -1.30
CA GLU A 59 -0.10 11.74 -2.51
C GLU A 59 -0.97 11.29 -3.68
N TYR A 60 -1.13 9.96 -3.81
CA TYR A 60 -2.03 9.39 -4.80
C TYR A 60 -3.49 9.86 -4.59
N LEU A 61 -4.03 9.76 -3.38
CA LEU A 61 -5.40 10.19 -3.07
C LEU A 61 -5.61 11.70 -3.30
N ALA A 62 -4.64 12.52 -2.90
CA ALA A 62 -4.64 13.96 -3.15
C ALA A 62 -4.64 14.26 -4.66
N SER A 63 -3.86 13.51 -5.45
CA SER A 63 -3.85 13.64 -6.92
C SER A 63 -5.20 13.32 -7.58
N GLN A 64 -6.01 12.46 -6.95
CA GLN A 64 -7.35 12.11 -7.42
C GLN A 64 -8.44 13.09 -6.94
N GLY A 65 -8.09 14.09 -6.11
CA GLY A 65 -9.05 15.02 -5.53
C GLY A 65 -10.00 14.38 -4.52
N ILE A 66 -9.61 13.25 -3.93
CA ILE A 66 -10.39 12.54 -2.92
C ILE A 66 -9.86 12.97 -1.55
N GLN A 67 -10.45 14.03 -0.99
CA GLN A 67 -10.25 14.46 0.40
C GLN A 67 -11.59 14.77 1.06
#